data_AF-A0A4R5XQ92-F1
#
_entry.id   AF-A0A4R5XQ92-F1
#
_cell.length_a   1.000
_cell.length_b   1.000
_cell.length_c   1.000
_cell.angle_alpha   90.00
_cell.angle_beta   90.00
_cell.angle_gamma   90.00
#
_symmetry.space_group_name_H-M   'P 1'
#
loop_
_entity.id
_entity.type
_entity.pdbx_description
1 polymer ?
#
loop_
_entity_poly.entity_id
_entity_poly.type
_entity_poly.pdbx_seq_one_letter_code
_entity_poly.pdbx_strand_id
1 'polypeptide(L)'
;MAETEWTIHKVMRLNKIQLVQLNLIMLVFLVLFAYLAKSGVSFSVLWGLCCALLWLTAAMMFYTLKTGKTIGTKAIRRVEEFYKDHWGEKRWKRKRMTGAVSLSILSIIFTAFLFVIDFNSARLDSFSPFSSLVGSWIGINAVEIFRISNLKGKVPVS
;
A
#
# COMPACT_ATOMS: atom_id res chain seq x y z
N MET A 1 -13.14 -23.26 -18.97
CA MET A 1 -12.32 -22.24 -19.68
C MET A 1 -13.00 -20.87 -19.66
N ALA A 2 -14.24 -20.73 -20.14
CA ALA A 2 -14.97 -19.45 -20.11
C ALA A 2 -15.17 -18.85 -18.69
N GLU A 3 -15.49 -19.67 -17.69
CA GLU A 3 -15.62 -19.20 -16.30
C GLU A 3 -14.30 -18.67 -15.72
N THR A 4 -13.18 -19.27 -16.12
CA THR A 4 -11.85 -18.90 -15.66
C THR A 4 -11.46 -17.52 -16.22
N GLU A 5 -11.72 -17.29 -17.51
CA GLU A 5 -11.46 -16.00 -18.17
C GLU A 5 -12.37 -14.87 -17.65
N TRP A 6 -13.65 -15.18 -17.41
CA TRP A 6 -14.56 -14.21 -16.81
C TRP A 6 -14.12 -13.80 -15.40
N THR A 7 -13.63 -14.77 -14.62
CA THR A 7 -13.10 -14.52 -13.27
C THR A 7 -11.83 -13.67 -13.32
N ILE A 8 -10.91 -13.94 -14.27
CA ILE A 8 -9.70 -13.13 -14.48
C ILE A 8 -10.05 -11.68 -14.85
N HIS A 9 -10.97 -11.48 -15.80
CA HIS A 9 -11.42 -10.13 -16.18
C HIS A 9 -12.03 -9.36 -15.01
N LYS A 10 -12.81 -10.05 -14.18
CA LYS A 10 -13.43 -9.46 -12.98
C LYS A 10 -12.37 -9.06 -11.95
N VAL A 11 -11.36 -9.90 -11.72
CA VAL A 11 -10.23 -9.60 -10.81
C VAL A 11 -9.39 -8.44 -11.36
N MET A 12 -9.15 -8.38 -12.67
CA MET A 12 -8.46 -7.24 -13.29
C MET A 12 -9.21 -5.92 -13.08
N ARG A 13 -10.54 -5.93 -13.24
CA ARG A 13 -11.37 -4.73 -12.98
C ARG A 13 -11.28 -4.31 -11.50
N LEU A 14 -11.32 -5.27 -10.57
CA LEU A 14 -11.21 -4.99 -9.14
C LEU A 14 -9.83 -4.42 -8.77
N ASN A 15 -8.75 -4.94 -9.34
CA ASN A 15 -7.40 -4.40 -9.14
C ASN A 15 -7.27 -2.97 -9.68
N LYS A 16 -7.88 -2.66 -10.83
CA LYS A 16 -7.92 -1.29 -11.36
C LYS A 16 -8.64 -0.33 -10.41
N ILE A 17 -9.76 -0.75 -9.83
CA ILE A 17 -10.51 0.06 -8.85
C ILE A 17 -9.66 0.30 -7.60
N GLN A 18 -8.96 -0.73 -7.10
CA GLN A 18 -8.04 -0.58 -5.96
C GLN A 18 -6.90 0.41 -6.26
N LEU A 19 -6.35 0.38 -7.47
CA LEU A 19 -5.32 1.34 -7.89
C LEU A 19 -5.85 2.78 -7.92
N VAL A 20 -7.07 3.00 -8.41
CA VAL A 20 -7.72 4.32 -8.37
C VAL A 20 -7.94 4.77 -6.93
N GLN A 21 -8.41 3.89 -6.05
CA GLN A 21 -8.59 4.19 -4.62
C GLN A 21 -7.26 4.54 -3.94
N LEU A 22 -6.20 3.79 -4.22
CA LEU A 22 -4.86 4.06 -3.69
C LEU A 22 -4.35 5.42 -4.17
N ASN A 23 -4.49 5.73 -5.46
CA ASN A 23 -4.11 7.03 -6.01
C ASN A 23 -4.91 8.18 -5.40
N LEU A 24 -6.20 7.99 -5.15
CA LEU A 24 -7.05 8.98 -4.50
C LEU A 24 -6.62 9.22 -3.04
N ILE A 25 -6.36 8.14 -2.29
CA ILE A 25 -5.83 8.24 -0.91
C ILE A 25 -4.48 8.96 -0.90
N MET A 26 -3.56 8.61 -1.81
CA MET A 26 -2.26 9.26 -1.93
C MET A 26 -2.40 10.75 -2.28
N LEU A 27 -3.36 11.11 -3.13
CA LEU A 27 -3.63 12.50 -3.47
C LEU A 27 -4.18 13.29 -2.28
N VAL A 28 -5.08 12.70 -1.48
CA VAL A 28 -5.54 13.28 -0.22
C VAL A 28 -4.36 13.49 0.74
N PHE A 29 -3.47 12.51 0.86
CA PHE A 29 -2.25 12.67 1.65
C PHE A 29 -1.38 13.81 1.14
N LEU A 30 -1.14 13.90 -0.16
CA LEU A 30 -0.33 14.95 -0.76
C LEU A 30 -0.93 16.35 -0.49
N VAL A 31 -2.24 16.51 -0.63
CA VAL A 31 -2.95 17.75 -0.30
C VAL A 31 -2.86 18.07 1.19
N LEU A 32 -3.05 17.08 2.06
CA LEU A 32 -2.93 17.24 3.51
C LEU A 32 -1.51 17.67 3.91
N PHE A 33 -0.49 17.04 3.32
CA PHE A 33 0.91 17.40 3.51
C PHE A 33 1.20 18.83 3.03
N ALA A 34 0.71 19.22 1.86
CA ALA A 34 0.87 20.58 1.33
C ALA A 34 0.16 21.63 2.20
N TYR A 35 -1.02 21.31 2.73
CA TYR A 35 -1.75 22.17 3.65
C TYR A 35 -1.01 22.35 4.98
N LEU A 36 -0.58 21.25 5.59
CA LEU A 36 0.13 21.26 6.87
C LEU A 36 1.51 21.93 6.77
N ALA A 37 2.18 21.80 5.62
CA ALA A 37 3.41 22.54 5.34
C ALA A 37 3.16 24.05 5.29
N LYS A 38 2.04 24.50 4.71
CA LYS A 38 1.67 25.93 4.65
C LYS A 38 1.20 26.48 6.00
N SER A 39 0.59 25.67 6.86
CA SER A 39 0.11 26.10 8.17
C SER A 39 1.22 26.21 9.22
N GLY A 40 2.48 25.93 8.86
CA GLY A 40 3.63 26.07 9.76
C GLY A 40 3.71 24.99 10.84
N VAL A 41 3.01 23.87 10.66
CA VAL A 41 3.03 22.75 11.59
C VAL A 41 4.41 22.09 11.59
N SER A 42 4.93 21.76 12.77
CA SER A 42 6.25 21.13 12.94
C SER A 42 6.33 19.79 12.18
N PHE A 43 7.47 19.55 11.54
CA PHE A 43 7.74 18.34 10.78
C PHE A 43 7.55 17.05 11.61
N SER A 44 7.85 17.10 12.91
CA SER A 44 7.62 16.00 13.85
C SER A 44 6.16 15.52 13.89
N VAL A 45 5.19 16.43 13.76
CA VAL A 45 3.76 16.10 13.78
C VAL A 45 3.36 15.36 12.50
N LEU A 46 3.88 15.79 11.35
CA LEU A 46 3.67 15.14 10.06
C LEU A 46 4.29 13.74 10.03
N TRP A 47 5.53 13.61 10.48
CA TRP A 47 6.24 12.34 10.56
C TRP A 47 5.56 11.37 11.54
N GLY A 48 5.08 11.89 12.68
CA GLY A 48 4.29 11.13 13.65
C GLY A 48 2.98 10.61 13.07
N LEU A 49 2.25 11.42 12.29
CA LEU A 49 1.03 10.99 11.61
C LEU A 49 1.30 9.86 10.60
N CYS A 50 2.38 9.97 9.82
CA CYS A 50 2.83 8.90 8.93
C CYS A 50 3.16 7.60 9.69
N CYS A 51 3.88 7.71 10.81
CA CYS A 51 4.20 6.55 11.65
C CYS A 51 2.93 5.89 12.20
N ALA A 52 1.96 6.66 12.68
CA ALA A 52 0.69 6.14 13.18
C ALA A 52 -0.07 5.36 12.11
N LEU A 53 -0.10 5.86 10.87
CA LEU A 53 -0.74 5.19 9.74
C LEU A 53 -0.01 3.90 9.33
N LEU A 54 1.33 3.91 9.33
CA LEU A 54 2.14 2.71 9.08
C LEU A 54 1.91 1.64 10.15
N TRP A 55 1.82 2.02 11.42
CA TRP A 55 1.49 1.10 12.50
C TRP A 55 0.07 0.55 12.40
N LEU A 56 -0.91 1.41 12.04
CA LEU A 56 -2.29 0.98 11.85
C LEU A 56 -2.42 -0.04 10.71
N THR A 57 -1.74 0.21 9.59
CA THR A 57 -1.72 -0.72 8.45
C THR A 57 -1.00 -2.04 8.77
N ALA A 58 0.13 -1.98 9.49
CA ALA A 58 0.83 -3.18 9.99
C ALA A 58 -0.06 -4.01 10.93
N ALA A 59 -0.76 -3.36 11.87
CA ALA A 59 -1.69 -4.03 12.77
C ALA A 59 -2.85 -4.71 12.02
N MET A 60 -3.44 -4.04 11.02
CA MET A 60 -4.47 -4.64 10.16
C MET A 60 -3.96 -5.86 9.38
N MET A 61 -2.74 -5.81 8.84
CA MET A 61 -2.13 -6.96 8.17
C MET A 61 -1.87 -8.12 9.13
N PHE A 62 -1.37 -7.82 10.33
CA PHE A 62 -1.11 -8.84 11.35
C PHE A 62 -2.40 -9.50 11.84
N TYR A 63 -3.46 -8.72 12.05
CA TYR A 63 -4.79 -9.22 12.36
C TYR A 63 -5.31 -10.14 11.25
N THR A 64 -5.17 -9.74 9.99
CA THR A 64 -5.59 -10.54 8.83
C THR A 64 -4.82 -11.86 8.74
N LEU A 65 -3.51 -11.84 9.02
CA LEU A 65 -2.66 -13.03 9.07
C LEU A 65 -3.05 -14.00 10.20
N LYS A 66 -3.36 -13.46 11.38
CA LYS A 66 -3.72 -14.26 12.55
C LYS A 66 -5.11 -14.88 12.43
N THR A 67 -6.09 -14.11 11.94
CA THR A 67 -7.49 -14.54 11.86
C THR A 67 -7.83 -15.25 10.55
N GLY A 68 -7.00 -15.10 9.52
CA GLY A 68 -7.31 -15.53 8.15
C GLY A 68 -8.49 -14.77 7.52
N LYS A 69 -9.10 -13.84 8.25
CA LYS A 69 -10.22 -13.00 7.79
C LYS A 69 -9.66 -11.70 7.27
N THR A 70 -9.93 -11.44 6.00
CA THR A 70 -9.47 -10.25 5.30
C THR A 70 -10.35 -9.08 5.72
N ILE A 71 -9.75 -8.11 6.41
CA ILE A 71 -10.39 -6.83 6.72
C ILE A 71 -10.37 -6.01 5.44
N GLY A 72 -11.55 -5.68 4.92
CA GLY A 72 -11.68 -4.92 3.69
C GLY A 72 -13.08 -4.99 3.09
N THR A 73 -13.28 -4.26 2.00
CA THR A 73 -14.53 -4.27 1.23
C THR A 73 -14.76 -5.65 0.59
N LYS A 74 -16.03 -5.97 0.26
CA LYS A 74 -16.38 -7.23 -0.44
C LYS A 74 -15.53 -7.46 -1.71
N ALA A 75 -15.11 -6.38 -2.36
CA ALA A 75 -14.19 -6.38 -3.50
C ALA A 75 -12.81 -6.95 -3.15
N ILE A 76 -12.19 -6.46 -2.07
CA ILE A 76 -10.87 -6.91 -1.60
C ILE A 76 -10.91 -8.40 -1.25
N ARG A 77 -11.95 -8.83 -0.54
CA ARG A 77 -12.10 -10.23 -0.15
C ARG A 77 -12.11 -11.19 -1.34
N ARG A 78 -12.89 -10.87 -2.38
CA ARG A 78 -12.96 -11.70 -3.61
C ARG A 78 -11.63 -11.77 -4.36
N VAL A 79 -10.91 -10.65 -4.43
CA VAL A 79 -9.58 -10.63 -5.06
C VAL A 79 -8.61 -11.52 -4.27
N GLU A 80 -8.67 -11.45 -2.95
CA GLU A 80 -7.78 -12.21 -2.07
C GLU A 80 -8.09 -13.71 -2.08
N GLU A 81 -9.37 -14.09 -2.14
CA GLU A 81 -9.82 -15.47 -2.36
C GLU A 81 -9.34 -16.02 -3.71
N PHE A 82 -9.44 -15.23 -4.80
CA PHE A 82 -8.91 -15.62 -6.10
C PHE A 82 -7.40 -15.86 -6.07
N TYR A 83 -6.63 -14.98 -5.40
CA TYR A 83 -5.19 -15.20 -5.26
C TYR A 83 -4.85 -16.40 -4.39
N LYS A 84 -5.66 -16.67 -3.35
CA LYS A 84 -5.50 -17.83 -2.48
C LYS A 84 -5.73 -19.13 -3.26
N ASP A 85 -6.73 -19.14 -4.14
CA ASP A 85 -7.03 -20.25 -5.05
C ASP A 85 -5.94 -20.41 -6.12
N HIS A 86 -5.55 -19.33 -6.80
CA HIS A 86 -4.60 -19.37 -7.90
C HIS A 86 -3.14 -19.66 -7.48
N TRP A 87 -2.70 -19.21 -6.30
CA TRP A 87 -1.32 -19.43 -5.81
C TRP A 87 -1.20 -20.54 -4.77
N GLY A 88 -2.33 -21.07 -4.28
CA GLY A 88 -2.40 -22.00 -3.17
C GLY A 88 -2.21 -21.31 -1.81
N GLU A 89 -2.97 -21.77 -0.81
CA GLU A 89 -3.05 -21.18 0.53
C GLU A 89 -1.69 -21.05 1.23
N LYS A 90 -0.82 -22.08 1.12
CA LYS A 90 0.52 -22.06 1.72
C LYS A 90 1.41 -20.96 1.15
N ARG A 91 1.42 -20.78 -0.18
CA ARG A 91 2.26 -19.78 -0.87
C ARG A 91 1.72 -18.38 -0.65
N TRP A 92 0.39 -18.23 -0.65
CA TRP A 92 -0.30 -17.00 -0.31
C TRP A 92 0.04 -16.55 1.12
N LYS A 93 -0.07 -17.44 2.12
CA LYS A 93 0.24 -17.13 3.52
C LYS A 93 1.70 -16.72 3.70
N ARG A 94 2.64 -17.41 3.06
CA ARG A 94 4.08 -17.07 3.13
C ARG A 94 4.35 -15.67 2.56
N LYS A 95 3.82 -15.34 1.38
CA LYS A 95 3.99 -13.99 0.79
C LYS A 95 3.36 -12.90 1.64
N ARG A 96 2.18 -13.15 2.21
CA ARG A 96 1.49 -12.19 3.09
C ARG A 96 2.28 -11.96 4.38
N MET A 97 2.87 -13.02 4.94
CA MET A 97 3.71 -12.95 6.13
C MET A 97 5.01 -12.19 5.86
N THR A 98 5.68 -12.44 4.73
CA THR A 98 6.86 -11.65 4.32
C THR A 98 6.50 -10.17 4.21
N GLY A 99 5.39 -9.83 3.56
CA GLY A 99 4.94 -8.44 3.43
C GLY A 99 4.66 -7.77 4.78
N ALA A 100 3.98 -8.46 5.70
CA ALA A 100 3.71 -7.92 7.03
C ALA A 100 4.99 -7.71 7.85
N VAL A 101 5.92 -8.68 7.83
CA VAL A 101 7.21 -8.56 8.52
C VAL A 101 8.03 -7.40 7.96
N SER A 102 8.13 -7.28 6.63
CA SER A 102 8.84 -6.17 5.99
C SER A 102 8.22 -4.82 6.35
N LEU A 103 6.88 -4.73 6.38
CA LEU A 103 6.18 -3.50 6.78
C LEU A 103 6.42 -3.17 8.26
N SER A 104 6.40 -4.17 9.15
CA SER A 104 6.70 -3.98 10.58
C SER A 104 8.13 -3.50 10.81
N ILE A 105 9.11 -4.07 10.12
CA ILE A 105 10.51 -3.62 10.19
C ILE A 105 10.61 -2.17 9.72
N LEU A 106 9.97 -1.83 8.61
CA LEU A 106 9.94 -0.46 8.09
C LEU A 106 9.30 0.51 9.09
N SER A 107 8.19 0.14 9.72
CA SER A 107 7.54 0.95 10.76
C SER A 107 8.45 1.20 11.96
N ILE A 108 9.19 0.18 12.42
CA ILE A 108 10.15 0.34 13.53
C ILE A 108 11.27 1.30 13.14
N ILE A 109 11.84 1.15 11.94
CA ILE A 109 12.89 2.05 11.44
C ILE A 109 12.39 3.49 11.37
N PHE A 110 11.21 3.73 10.79
CA PHE A 110 10.60 5.05 10.71
C PHE A 110 10.33 5.66 12.09
N THR A 111 9.92 4.83 13.05
CA THR A 111 9.69 5.26 14.44
C THR A 111 11.01 5.61 15.12
N ALA A 112 12.07 4.82 14.93
CA ALA A 112 13.39 5.12 15.48
C ALA A 112 13.93 6.47 14.94
N PHE A 113 13.77 6.72 13.64
CA PHE A 113 14.12 8.02 13.05
C PHE A 113 13.34 9.19 13.65
N LEU A 114 12.07 8.98 14.05
CA LEU A 114 11.25 10.00 14.70
C LEU A 114 11.94 10.54 15.98
N PHE A 115 12.56 9.65 16.77
CA PHE A 115 13.20 9.99 18.04
C PHE A 115 14.67 10.40 17.92
N VAL A 116 15.36 9.93 16.89
CA VAL A 116 16.81 10.16 16.71
C VAL A 116 17.10 11.47 15.99
N ILE A 117 16.24 11.88 15.05
CA ILE A 117 16.45 13.11 14.27
C ILE A 117 15.79 14.29 14.98
N ASP A 118 16.56 15.35 15.23
CA ASP A 118 16.01 16.62 15.70
C ASP A 118 15.36 17.39 14.55
N PHE A 119 14.09 17.05 14.29
CA PHE A 119 13.27 17.69 13.27
C PHE A 119 12.93 19.16 13.57
N ASN A 120 13.27 19.68 14.75
CA ASN A 120 13.04 21.08 15.11
C ASN A 120 13.99 22.02 14.36
N SER A 121 15.10 21.49 13.82
CA SER A 121 16.10 22.23 13.02
C SER A 121 15.84 22.19 11.50
N ALA A 122 14.97 21.30 11.03
CA ALA A 122 14.73 21.08 9.61
C ALA A 122 13.59 21.99 9.10
N ARG A 123 13.95 23.17 8.58
CA ARG A 123 13.01 24.00 7.80
C ARG A 123 12.61 23.29 6.51
N LEU A 124 11.33 23.37 6.16
CA LEU A 124 10.72 22.92 4.89
C LEU A 124 11.18 23.73 3.66
N ASP A 125 12.37 24.34 3.68
CA ASP A 125 12.91 25.09 2.53
C ASP A 125 13.51 24.17 1.45
N SER A 126 13.72 22.89 1.75
CA SER A 126 14.23 21.93 0.79
C SER A 126 13.09 21.12 0.17
N PHE A 127 12.94 21.22 -1.14
CA PHE A 127 12.11 20.44 -2.07
C PHE A 127 12.28 18.88 -1.96
N SER A 128 13.06 18.41 -1.00
CA SER A 128 13.52 17.03 -0.80
C SER A 128 12.41 16.04 -0.36
N PRO A 129 11.52 16.32 0.63
CA PRO A 129 10.55 15.33 1.11
C PRO A 129 9.50 14.95 0.07
N PHE A 130 9.11 15.91 -0.78
CA PHE A 130 8.13 15.69 -1.85
C PHE A 130 8.67 14.76 -2.93
N SER A 131 9.98 14.83 -3.23
CA SER A 131 10.60 13.97 -4.24
C SER A 131 10.55 12.48 -3.85
N SER A 132 10.78 12.14 -2.58
CA SER A 132 10.68 10.77 -2.08
C SER A 132 9.23 10.25 -2.07
N LEU A 133 8.27 11.10 -1.69
CA LEU A 133 6.85 10.75 -1.73
C LEU A 133 6.36 10.48 -3.16
N VAL A 134 6.72 11.35 -4.11
CA VAL A 134 6.38 11.19 -5.53
C VAL A 134 7.08 9.97 -6.12
N GLY A 135 8.35 9.74 -5.79
CA GLY A 135 9.11 8.57 -6.24
C GLY A 135 8.49 7.25 -5.75
N SER A 136 8.17 7.15 -4.46
CA SER A 136 7.44 5.99 -3.92
C SER A 136 6.07 5.80 -4.59
N TRP A 137 5.35 6.89 -4.86
CA TRP A 137 4.04 6.81 -5.51
C TRP A 137 4.12 6.28 -6.94
N ILE A 138 5.10 6.74 -7.73
CA ILE A 138 5.35 6.23 -9.09
C ILE A 138 5.73 4.75 -9.05
N GLY A 139 6.62 4.36 -8.13
CA GLY A 139 7.05 2.98 -7.97
C GLY A 139 5.90 2.01 -7.66
N ILE A 140 5.00 2.39 -6.73
CA ILE A 140 3.83 1.56 -6.38
C ILE A 140 2.90 1.42 -7.59
N ASN A 141 2.63 2.51 -8.32
CA ASN A 141 1.83 2.44 -9.54
C ASN A 141 2.45 1.54 -10.61
N ALA A 142 3.77 1.61 -10.83
CA ALA A 142 4.47 0.80 -11.82
C ALA A 142 4.38 -0.71 -11.50
N VAL A 143 4.57 -1.10 -10.23
CA VAL A 143 4.45 -2.50 -9.78
C VAL A 143 3.03 -3.03 -9.97
N GLU A 144 2.02 -2.24 -9.63
CA GLU A 144 0.62 -2.65 -9.75
C GLU A 144 0.20 -2.79 -11.23
N ILE A 145 0.66 -1.88 -12.10
CA ILE A 145 0.45 -1.96 -13.56
C ILE A 145 1.11 -3.22 -14.13
N PHE A 146 2.36 -3.51 -13.73
CA PHE A 146 3.05 -4.73 -14.14
C PHE A 146 2.33 -6.00 -13.67
N ARG A 147 1.73 -5.97 -12.48
CA ARG A 147 0.93 -7.09 -11.96
C ARG A 147 -0.34 -7.33 -12.77
N ILE A 148 -1.02 -6.26 -13.19
CA ILE A 148 -2.21 -6.34 -14.04
C ILE A 148 -1.85 -6.80 -15.46
N SER A 149 -0.73 -6.34 -16.02
CA SER A 149 -0.29 -6.76 -17.35
C SER A 149 0.10 -8.25 -17.40
N ASN A 150 0.75 -8.76 -16.34
CA ASN A 150 1.07 -10.18 -16.22
C ASN A 150 -0.18 -11.06 -16.08
N LEU A 151 -1.28 -10.55 -15.51
CA LEU A 151 -2.57 -11.24 -15.52
C LEU A 151 -3.19 -11.27 -16.93
N LYS A 152 -3.02 -10.20 -17.73
CA LYS A 152 -3.48 -10.13 -19.11
C LYS A 152 -2.75 -11.12 -20.03
N GLY A 153 -1.45 -11.30 -19.84
CA GLY A 153 -0.63 -12.26 -20.63
C GLY A 153 -0.94 -13.74 -20.36
N LYS A 154 -1.70 -14.05 -19.30
CA LYS A 154 -2.15 -15.42 -18.98
C LYS A 154 -3.56 -15.74 -19.47
N VAL A 155 -4.25 -14.78 -20.06
CA VAL A 155 -5.51 -15.01 -20.78
C VAL A 155 -5.13 -15.34 -22.22
N PRO A 156 -5.37 -16.58 -22.72
CA PRO A 156 -5.20 -16.84 -24.14
C PRO A 156 -6.13 -15.90 -24.90
N VAL A 157 -5.56 -15.16 -25.85
CA VAL A 157 -6.36 -14.33 -26.75
C VAL A 157 -7.07 -15.31 -27.69
N SER A 158 -8.34 -15.58 -27.42
CA SER A 158 -9.24 -16.25 -28.36
C SER A 158 -9.75 -15.26 -29.39
#